data_AF-A0A5C6VJE5-F1
#
_entry.id   AF-A0A5C6VJE5-F1
#
_cell.length_a   1.000
_cell.length_b   1.000
_cell.length_c   1.000
_cell.angle_alpha   90.00
_cell.angle_beta   90.00
_cell.angle_gamma   90.00
#
_symmetry.space_group_name_H-M   'P 1'
#
loop_
_entity.id
_entity.type
_entity.pdbx_description
1 polymer ?
#
loop_
_entity_poly.entity_id
_entity_poly.type
_entity_poly.pdbx_seq_one_letter_code
_entity_poly.pdbx_strand_id
1 'polypeptide(L)'
;MRAFIDHPGILFVVLFLLFVGAVVFGAHGLRHIARLPEEDREDFNIVQSATLTLLALLVGFSLSMAVGRYDQRKNLEEGEANAIGTEYARADLADASVGAKIKDGLVRYTKLRREDYLTRDPQKLERIMRDTANLQTELWKLATQVAQDKPTPIGALVVAGMNDVLNSQDYSEAARINHIPLGSWLLMILIAVLGCVVQGYGTKGSLKRGLLVTVLPVTVALSLALIADIDSPRGGIIHVQPQNLTRLLQSLEKP
;
A
#
# COMPACT_ATOMS: atom_id res chain seq x y z
N MET A 1 9.00 13.15 3.53
CA MET A 1 9.16 12.09 2.51
C MET A 1 8.01 11.10 2.51
N ARG A 2 7.61 10.49 3.64
CA ARG A 2 6.48 9.53 3.68
C ARG A 2 5.14 10.12 3.20
N ALA A 3 4.69 11.23 3.79
CA ALA A 3 3.49 11.94 3.36
C ALA A 3 3.52 12.39 1.88
N PHE A 4 4.71 12.45 1.28
CA PHE A 4 4.88 12.80 -0.13
C PHE A 4 4.73 11.58 -1.06
N ILE A 5 5.16 10.40 -0.61
CA ILE A 5 4.99 9.13 -1.33
C ILE A 5 3.51 8.73 -1.36
N ASP A 6 2.74 9.07 -0.31
CA ASP A 6 1.29 8.83 -0.27
C ASP A 6 0.48 9.70 -1.25
N HIS A 7 1.11 10.60 -2.00
CA HIS A 7 0.46 11.42 -3.03
C HIS A 7 1.09 11.16 -4.40
N PRO A 8 0.76 10.04 -5.08
CA PRO A 8 1.45 9.61 -6.29
C PRO A 8 1.39 10.62 -7.44
N GLY A 9 0.29 11.39 -7.54
CA GLY A 9 0.19 12.47 -8.53
C GLY A 9 1.16 13.63 -8.28
N ILE A 10 1.35 14.03 -7.02
CA ILE A 10 2.31 15.09 -6.65
C ILE A 10 3.74 14.55 -6.80
N LEU A 11 3.99 13.32 -6.36
CA LEU A 11 5.25 12.62 -6.52
C LEU A 11 5.65 12.55 -8.00
N PHE A 12 4.73 12.18 -8.88
CA PHE A 12 4.95 12.16 -10.32
C PHE A 12 5.45 13.51 -10.85
N VAL A 13 4.75 14.60 -10.55
CA VAL A 13 5.11 15.94 -11.04
C VAL A 13 6.50 16.36 -10.56
N VAL A 14 6.80 16.16 -9.28
CA VAL A 14 8.11 16.54 -8.72
C VAL A 14 9.24 15.68 -9.27
N LEU A 15 9.05 14.35 -9.35
CA LEU A 15 10.06 13.47 -9.92
C LEU A 15 10.28 13.77 -11.40
N PHE A 16 9.21 14.05 -12.14
CA PHE A 16 9.30 14.45 -13.54
C PHE A 16 10.13 15.72 -13.70
N LEU A 17 9.83 16.78 -12.93
CA LEU A 17 10.59 18.03 -12.97
C LEU A 17 12.04 17.83 -12.53
N LEU A 18 12.29 17.02 -11.50
CA LEU A 18 13.62 16.67 -11.03
C LEU A 18 14.44 15.96 -12.12
N PHE A 19 13.86 14.96 -12.76
CA PHE A 19 14.52 14.17 -13.80
C PHE A 19 14.74 14.98 -15.08
N VAL A 20 13.78 15.82 -15.47
CA VAL A 20 13.99 16.78 -16.57
C VAL A 20 15.13 17.74 -16.23
N GLY A 21 15.16 18.28 -15.01
CA GLY A 21 16.26 19.13 -14.53
C GLY A 21 17.61 18.42 -14.58
N ALA A 22 17.67 17.16 -14.17
CA ALA A 22 18.86 16.31 -14.24
C ALA A 22 19.34 16.12 -15.70
N VAL A 23 18.43 15.86 -16.63
CA VAL A 23 18.76 15.76 -18.06
C VAL A 23 19.29 17.09 -18.61
N VAL A 24 18.63 18.21 -18.29
CA VAL A 24 19.07 19.55 -18.71
C VAL A 24 20.45 19.87 -18.16
N PHE A 25 20.70 19.55 -16.88
CA PHE A 25 22.00 19.72 -16.24
C PHE A 25 23.10 18.87 -16.91
N GLY A 26 22.82 17.63 -17.27
CA GLY A 26 23.74 16.80 -18.04
C GLY A 26 24.05 17.41 -19.42
N ALA A 27 23.02 17.84 -20.14
CA ALA A 27 23.13 18.33 -21.51
C ALA A 27 23.82 19.69 -21.63
N HIS A 28 23.60 20.59 -20.67
CA HIS A 28 24.09 21.97 -20.73
C HIS A 28 25.15 22.28 -19.66
N GLY A 29 25.04 21.74 -18.45
CA GLY A 29 26.00 22.00 -17.38
C GLY A 29 27.29 21.19 -17.58
N LEU A 30 27.20 19.87 -17.43
CA LEU A 30 28.35 18.97 -17.52
C LEU A 30 29.05 19.05 -18.89
N ARG A 31 28.28 19.10 -19.97
CA ARG A 31 28.83 19.20 -21.33
C ARG A 31 29.58 20.51 -21.59
N HIS A 32 29.20 21.60 -20.92
CA HIS A 32 29.91 22.88 -21.06
C HIS A 32 31.24 22.88 -20.31
N ILE A 33 31.33 22.09 -19.22
CA ILE A 33 32.56 21.93 -18.41
C ILE A 33 33.51 20.91 -19.06
N ALA A 34 32.99 19.77 -19.50
CA ALA A 34 33.75 18.71 -20.13
C ALA A 34 33.01 18.20 -21.38
N ARG A 35 33.62 18.32 -22.56
CA ARG A 35 33.05 17.73 -23.78
C ARG A 35 33.47 16.27 -23.85
N LEU A 36 32.50 15.37 -24.01
CA LEU A 36 32.76 13.95 -24.26
C LEU A 36 33.48 13.78 -25.61
N PRO A 37 34.75 13.33 -25.62
CA PRO A 37 35.46 12.99 -26.85
C PRO A 37 34.77 11.84 -27.60
N GLU A 38 34.96 11.74 -28.91
CA GLU A 38 34.39 10.60 -29.67
C GLU A 38 35.07 9.27 -29.31
N GLU A 39 36.33 9.30 -28.87
CA GLU A 39 37.09 8.13 -28.41
C GLU A 39 36.52 7.48 -27.13
N ASP A 40 36.07 8.28 -26.16
CA ASP A 40 35.51 7.78 -24.89
C ASP A 40 34.02 7.37 -25.00
N ARG A 41 33.43 7.48 -26.20
CA ARG A 41 31.98 7.35 -26.38
C ARG A 41 31.48 5.93 -26.20
N GLU A 42 32.30 4.95 -26.58
CA GLU A 42 31.95 3.54 -26.41
C GLU A 42 31.87 3.18 -24.92
N ASP A 43 32.88 3.54 -24.14
CA ASP A 43 32.91 3.37 -22.68
C ASP A 43 31.75 4.09 -22.01
N PHE A 44 31.45 5.32 -22.43
CA PHE A 44 30.29 6.07 -21.95
C PHE A 44 28.96 5.32 -22.19
N ASN A 45 28.76 4.78 -23.40
CA ASN A 45 27.53 4.04 -23.73
C ASN A 45 27.41 2.76 -22.90
N ILE A 46 28.51 2.09 -22.57
CA ILE A 46 28.54 0.93 -21.69
C ILE A 46 28.07 1.33 -20.28
N VAL A 47 28.65 2.38 -19.70
CA VAL A 47 28.28 2.88 -18.36
C VAL A 47 26.83 3.35 -18.33
N GLN A 48 26.36 4.05 -19.36
CA GLN A 48 24.96 4.47 -19.50
C GLN A 48 24.04 3.26 -19.50
N SER A 49 24.32 2.26 -20.34
CA SER A 49 23.49 1.06 -20.47
C SER A 49 23.45 0.26 -19.17
N ALA A 50 24.59 0.11 -18.49
CA ALA A 50 24.66 -0.55 -17.17
C ALA A 50 23.84 0.20 -16.11
N THR A 51 23.92 1.54 -16.08
CA THR A 51 23.16 2.38 -15.14
C THR A 51 21.65 2.26 -15.35
N LEU A 52 21.21 2.32 -16.61
CA LEU A 52 19.79 2.15 -16.97
C LEU A 52 19.28 0.73 -16.70
N THR A 53 20.12 -0.27 -16.89
CA THR A 53 19.79 -1.68 -16.58
C THR A 53 19.61 -1.87 -15.08
N LEU A 54 20.51 -1.32 -14.26
CA LEU A 54 20.39 -1.33 -12.80
C LEU A 54 19.12 -0.60 -12.33
N LEU A 55 18.81 0.55 -12.94
CA LEU A 55 17.58 1.27 -12.66
C LEU A 55 16.33 0.43 -12.97
N ALA A 56 16.28 -0.17 -14.16
CA ALA A 56 15.17 -1.02 -14.57
C ALA A 56 14.98 -2.21 -13.61
N LEU A 57 16.07 -2.84 -13.17
CA LEU A 57 16.05 -3.94 -12.20
C LEU A 57 15.50 -3.49 -10.84
N LEU A 58 15.96 -2.35 -10.32
CA LEU A 58 15.49 -1.80 -9.05
C LEU A 58 14.01 -1.41 -9.08
N VAL A 59 13.56 -0.80 -10.17
CA VAL A 59 12.15 -0.47 -10.40
C VAL A 59 11.32 -1.76 -10.45
N GLY A 60 11.77 -2.78 -11.19
CA GLY A 60 11.08 -4.07 -11.29
C GLY A 60 10.93 -4.77 -9.95
N PHE A 61 12.01 -4.86 -9.16
CA PHE A 61 11.94 -5.45 -7.82
C PHE A 61 11.07 -4.65 -6.86
N SER A 62 11.12 -3.31 -6.94
CA SER A 62 10.30 -2.45 -6.09
C SER A 62 8.81 -2.52 -6.43
N LEU A 63 8.48 -2.63 -7.73
CA LEU A 63 7.12 -2.89 -8.18
C LEU A 63 6.60 -4.25 -7.68
N SER A 64 7.40 -5.31 -7.82
CA SER A 64 7.05 -6.65 -7.30
C SER A 64 6.80 -6.61 -5.78
N MET A 65 7.66 -5.91 -5.03
CA MET A 65 7.48 -5.70 -3.59
C MET A 65 6.22 -4.89 -3.24
N ALA A 66 5.85 -3.89 -4.04
CA ALA A 66 4.62 -3.12 -3.83
C ALA A 66 3.38 -3.98 -4.08
N VAL A 67 3.37 -4.74 -5.19
CA VAL A 67 2.29 -5.67 -5.53
C VAL A 67 2.12 -6.74 -4.45
N GLY A 68 3.22 -7.34 -3.96
CA GLY A 68 3.15 -8.32 -2.88
C GLY A 68 2.53 -7.77 -1.59
N ARG A 69 2.81 -6.51 -1.24
CA ARG A 69 2.16 -5.84 -0.10
C ARG A 69 0.69 -5.57 -0.35
N TYR A 70 0.33 -5.13 -1.57
CA TYR A 70 -1.05 -4.93 -1.96
C TYR A 70 -1.87 -6.23 -1.86
N ASP A 71 -1.34 -7.34 -2.38
CA ASP A 71 -1.98 -8.65 -2.28
C ASP A 71 -2.09 -9.13 -0.82
N GLN A 72 -1.06 -8.89 0.00
CA GLN A 72 -1.13 -9.19 1.44
C GLN A 72 -2.27 -8.43 2.12
N ARG A 73 -2.44 -7.13 1.84
CA ARG A 73 -3.55 -6.33 2.39
C ARG A 73 -4.92 -6.86 1.94
N LYS A 74 -5.05 -7.35 0.69
CA LYS A 74 -6.28 -7.98 0.20
C LYS A 74 -6.58 -9.30 0.93
N ASN A 75 -5.58 -10.15 1.06
CA ASN A 75 -5.74 -11.44 1.75
C ASN A 75 -6.11 -11.24 3.23
N LEU A 76 -5.60 -10.19 3.87
CA LEU A 76 -5.95 -9.84 5.24
C LEU A 76 -7.37 -9.27 5.37
N GLU A 77 -7.84 -8.49 4.39
CA GLU A 77 -9.25 -8.06 4.34
C GLU A 77 -10.21 -9.25 4.18
N GLU A 78 -9.84 -10.24 3.35
CA GLU A 78 -10.56 -11.51 3.25
C GLU A 78 -10.51 -12.28 4.58
N GLY A 79 -9.35 -12.34 5.22
CA GLY A 79 -9.15 -12.96 6.52
C GLY A 79 -10.03 -12.36 7.62
N GLU A 80 -10.14 -11.02 7.69
CA GLU A 80 -11.09 -10.32 8.58
C GLU A 80 -12.53 -10.79 8.32
N ALA A 81 -12.97 -10.79 7.06
CA ALA A 81 -14.33 -11.23 6.72
C ALA A 81 -14.58 -12.70 7.11
N ASN A 82 -13.62 -13.60 6.87
CA ASN A 82 -13.75 -15.01 7.21
C ASN A 82 -13.78 -15.24 8.73
N ALA A 83 -12.95 -14.54 9.50
CA ALA A 83 -12.96 -14.63 10.95
C ALA A 83 -14.31 -14.16 11.53
N ILE A 84 -14.82 -13.02 11.04
CA ILE A 84 -16.11 -12.49 11.47
C ILE A 84 -17.25 -13.45 11.11
N GLY A 85 -17.28 -13.97 9.88
CA GLY A 85 -18.32 -14.92 9.45
C GLY A 85 -18.31 -16.21 10.27
N THR A 86 -17.11 -16.71 10.59
CA THR A 86 -16.95 -17.90 11.44
C THR A 86 -17.49 -17.64 12.85
N GLU A 87 -17.11 -16.53 13.45
CA GLU A 87 -17.58 -16.18 14.80
C GLU A 87 -19.08 -15.88 14.84
N TYR A 88 -19.62 -15.28 13.77
CA TYR A 88 -21.07 -15.08 13.64
C TYR A 88 -21.83 -16.41 13.67
N ALA A 89 -21.33 -17.45 13.00
CA ALA A 89 -21.92 -18.78 13.07
C ALA A 89 -21.72 -19.43 14.45
N ARG A 90 -20.53 -19.27 15.07
CA ARG A 90 -20.24 -19.80 16.40
C ARG A 90 -21.06 -19.13 17.51
N ALA A 91 -21.54 -17.92 17.30
CA ALA A 91 -22.45 -17.26 18.23
C ALA A 91 -23.73 -18.07 18.50
N ASP A 92 -24.14 -18.98 17.61
CA ASP A 92 -25.27 -19.91 17.83
C ASP A 92 -24.99 -20.98 18.90
N LEU A 93 -23.73 -21.16 19.29
CA LEU A 93 -23.33 -22.07 20.37
C LEU A 93 -23.53 -21.44 21.76
N ALA A 94 -23.68 -20.11 21.83
CA ALA A 94 -24.02 -19.39 23.04
C ALA A 94 -25.51 -19.54 23.37
N ASP A 95 -25.92 -19.11 24.57
CA ASP A 95 -27.35 -18.98 24.88
C ASP A 95 -28.00 -17.93 23.98
N ALA A 96 -29.26 -18.14 23.59
CA ALA A 96 -29.94 -17.35 22.56
C ALA A 96 -29.85 -15.83 22.77
N SER A 97 -29.94 -15.36 24.03
CA SER A 97 -29.81 -13.94 24.37
C SER A 97 -28.40 -13.40 24.16
N VAL A 98 -27.36 -14.16 24.53
CA VAL A 98 -25.96 -13.76 24.37
C VAL A 98 -25.53 -13.89 22.91
N GLY A 99 -25.90 -14.98 22.24
CA GLY A 99 -25.63 -15.21 20.83
C GLY A 99 -26.22 -14.13 19.94
N ALA A 100 -27.45 -13.68 20.20
CA ALA A 100 -28.07 -12.58 19.47
C ALA A 100 -27.29 -11.25 19.63
N LYS A 101 -26.78 -10.95 20.84
CA LYS A 101 -25.96 -9.76 21.09
C LYS A 101 -24.60 -9.83 20.37
N ILE A 102 -23.96 -11.01 20.37
CA ILE A 102 -22.71 -11.22 19.64
C ILE A 102 -22.95 -11.00 18.14
N LYS A 103 -24.01 -11.59 17.57
CA LYS A 103 -24.37 -11.43 16.16
C LYS A 103 -24.61 -9.96 15.78
N ASP A 104 -25.42 -9.23 16.55
CA ASP A 104 -25.64 -7.80 16.31
C ASP A 104 -24.34 -6.98 16.40
N GLY A 105 -23.54 -7.24 17.44
CA GLY A 105 -22.24 -6.60 17.62
C GLY A 105 -21.29 -6.88 16.45
N LEU A 106 -21.24 -8.11 15.92
CA LEU A 106 -20.41 -8.46 14.77
C LEU A 106 -20.89 -7.75 13.49
N VAL A 107 -22.20 -7.61 13.27
CA VAL A 107 -22.73 -6.84 12.12
C VAL A 107 -22.31 -5.37 12.23
N ARG A 108 -22.44 -4.76 13.42
CA ARG A 108 -21.96 -3.39 13.68
C ARG A 108 -20.45 -3.28 13.48
N TYR A 109 -19.69 -4.28 13.90
CA TYR A 109 -18.24 -4.35 13.75
C TYR A 109 -17.85 -4.41 12.27
N THR A 110 -18.47 -5.29 11.48
CA THR A 110 -18.23 -5.36 10.03
C THR A 110 -18.52 -4.03 9.33
N LYS A 111 -19.56 -3.29 9.74
CA LYS A 111 -19.86 -1.95 9.20
C LYS A 111 -18.72 -0.98 9.46
N LEU A 112 -18.24 -0.90 10.71
CA LEU A 112 -17.12 -0.04 11.09
C LEU A 112 -15.85 -0.41 10.34
N ARG A 113 -15.51 -1.71 10.28
CA ARG A 113 -14.34 -2.19 9.52
C ARG A 113 -14.45 -1.83 8.05
N ARG A 114 -15.61 -2.05 7.40
CA ARG A 114 -15.83 -1.64 6.00
C ARG A 114 -15.62 -0.13 5.82
N GLU A 115 -16.12 0.70 6.74
CA GLU A 115 -15.93 2.15 6.67
C GLU A 115 -14.47 2.58 6.84
N ASP A 116 -13.68 1.89 7.67
CA ASP A 116 -12.24 2.13 7.85
C ASP A 116 -11.44 1.98 6.53
N TYR A 117 -11.85 1.05 5.65
CA TYR A 117 -11.25 0.88 4.33
C TYR A 117 -11.68 1.95 3.32
N LEU A 118 -12.86 2.55 3.47
CA LEU A 118 -13.43 3.49 2.50
C LEU A 118 -13.09 4.94 2.81
N THR A 119 -12.96 5.31 4.08
CA THR A 119 -12.73 6.70 4.45
C THR A 119 -11.27 7.12 4.27
N ARG A 120 -11.08 8.37 3.82
CA ARG A 120 -9.77 9.05 3.77
C ARG A 120 -9.69 10.22 4.76
N ASP A 121 -10.79 10.55 5.43
CA ASP A 121 -10.87 11.63 6.41
C ASP A 121 -10.20 11.20 7.73
N PRO A 122 -9.13 11.88 8.17
CA PRO A 122 -8.45 11.57 9.42
C PRO A 122 -9.36 11.64 10.65
N GLN A 123 -10.28 12.61 10.72
CA GLN A 123 -11.18 12.75 11.86
C GLN A 123 -12.20 11.62 11.89
N LYS A 124 -12.69 11.21 10.72
CA LYS A 124 -13.59 10.06 10.60
C LYS A 124 -12.88 8.75 10.96
N LEU A 125 -11.62 8.57 10.52
CA LEU A 125 -10.79 7.41 10.89
C LEU A 125 -10.62 7.29 12.40
N GLU A 126 -10.27 8.39 13.06
CA GLU A 126 -10.07 8.40 14.52
C GLU A 126 -11.35 8.02 15.29
N ARG A 127 -12.51 8.48 14.80
CA ARG A 127 -13.81 8.08 15.33
C ARG A 127 -14.08 6.59 15.12
N ILE A 128 -13.90 6.09 13.90
CA ILE A 128 -14.10 4.66 13.58
C ILE A 128 -13.20 3.80 14.45
N MET A 129 -11.92 4.13 14.61
CA MET A 129 -10.99 3.37 15.45
C MET A 129 -11.45 3.31 16.91
N ARG A 130 -11.91 4.43 17.47
CA ARG A 130 -12.48 4.45 18.83
C ARG A 130 -13.74 3.59 18.95
N ASP A 131 -14.66 3.72 18.00
CA ASP A 131 -15.91 2.96 18.01
C ASP A 131 -15.66 1.46 17.83
N THR A 132 -14.68 1.09 16.99
CA THR A 132 -14.19 -0.28 16.82
C THR A 132 -13.64 -0.82 18.14
N ALA A 133 -12.73 -0.11 18.81
CA ALA A 133 -12.14 -0.56 20.08
C ALA A 133 -13.19 -0.73 21.20
N ASN A 134 -14.15 0.18 21.28
CA ASN A 134 -15.26 0.07 22.23
C ASN A 134 -16.10 -1.19 21.96
N LEU A 135 -16.43 -1.44 20.69
CA LEU A 135 -17.22 -2.61 20.30
C LEU A 135 -16.46 -3.93 20.47
N GLN A 136 -15.16 -3.94 20.21
CA GLN A 136 -14.29 -5.09 20.50
C GLN A 136 -14.31 -5.43 22.00
N THR A 137 -14.27 -4.43 22.86
CA THR A 137 -14.38 -4.61 24.32
C THR A 137 -15.74 -5.21 24.71
N GLU A 138 -16.83 -4.73 24.11
CA GLU A 138 -18.18 -5.26 24.31
C GLU A 138 -18.29 -6.73 23.87
N LEU A 139 -17.83 -7.04 22.65
CA LEU A 139 -17.83 -8.38 22.08
C LEU A 139 -16.97 -9.36 22.90
N TRP A 140 -15.79 -8.93 23.34
CA TRP A 140 -14.93 -9.72 24.21
C TRP A 140 -15.58 -10.03 25.56
N LYS A 141 -16.29 -9.07 26.14
CA LYS A 141 -17.06 -9.29 27.38
C LYS A 141 -18.17 -10.34 27.18
N LEU A 142 -18.86 -10.32 26.05
CA LEU A 142 -19.87 -11.32 25.73
C LEU A 142 -19.25 -12.71 25.53
N ALA A 143 -18.14 -12.81 24.79
CA ALA A 143 -17.43 -14.06 24.57
C ALA A 143 -16.90 -14.66 25.89
N THR A 144 -16.33 -13.84 26.76
CA THR A 144 -15.86 -14.28 28.09
C THR A 144 -17.01 -14.68 29.01
N GLN A 145 -18.16 -14.02 28.91
CA GLN A 145 -19.38 -14.46 29.60
C GLN A 145 -19.77 -15.88 29.19
N VAL A 146 -19.75 -16.21 27.88
CA VAL A 146 -20.03 -17.58 27.40
C VAL A 146 -19.08 -18.60 28.04
N ALA A 147 -17.80 -18.25 28.19
CA ALA A 147 -16.81 -19.12 28.82
C ALA A 147 -17.08 -19.37 30.31
N GLN A 148 -17.56 -18.34 31.01
CA GLN A 148 -17.88 -18.42 32.44
C GLN A 148 -19.17 -19.19 32.69
N ASP A 149 -20.21 -18.91 31.90
CA ASP A 149 -21.52 -19.57 32.02
C ASP A 149 -21.46 -21.03 31.53
N LYS A 150 -20.62 -21.32 30.54
CA LYS A 150 -20.43 -22.66 29.94
C LYS A 150 -18.94 -22.99 29.77
N PRO A 151 -18.23 -23.40 30.84
CA PRO A 151 -16.80 -23.75 30.80
C PRO A 151 -16.58 -25.11 30.13
N THR A 152 -16.94 -25.19 28.86
CA THR A 152 -16.95 -26.40 28.03
C THR A 152 -16.12 -26.17 26.77
N PRO A 153 -15.66 -27.24 26.10
CA PRO A 153 -14.98 -27.10 24.80
C PRO A 153 -15.82 -26.34 23.76
N ILE A 154 -17.15 -26.41 23.84
CA ILE A 154 -18.06 -25.68 22.95
C ILE A 154 -18.01 -24.17 23.23
N GLY A 155 -18.05 -23.76 24.50
CA GLY A 155 -17.88 -22.35 24.88
C GLY A 155 -16.51 -21.79 24.51
N ALA A 156 -15.46 -22.61 24.60
CA ALA A 156 -14.12 -22.24 24.18
C ALA A 156 -14.02 -21.91 22.67
N LEU A 157 -14.85 -22.52 21.81
CA LEU A 157 -14.87 -22.20 20.37
C LEU A 157 -15.33 -20.76 20.08
N VAL A 158 -16.28 -20.24 20.88
CA VAL A 158 -16.77 -18.85 20.78
C VAL A 158 -15.67 -17.89 21.21
N VAL A 159 -14.99 -18.16 22.34
CA VAL A 159 -13.87 -17.32 22.79
C VAL A 159 -12.73 -17.31 21.77
N ALA A 160 -12.38 -18.48 21.23
CA ALA A 160 -11.33 -18.62 20.24
C ALA A 160 -11.68 -17.89 18.94
N GLY A 161 -12.91 -18.02 18.44
CA GLY A 161 -13.35 -17.31 17.23
C GLY A 161 -13.40 -15.80 17.44
N MET A 162 -13.81 -15.32 18.61
CA MET A 162 -13.74 -13.89 18.95
C MET A 162 -12.29 -13.39 18.99
N ASN A 163 -11.35 -14.18 19.52
CA ASN A 163 -9.93 -13.85 19.48
C ASN A 163 -9.42 -13.72 18.03
N ASP A 164 -9.82 -14.64 17.15
CA ASP A 164 -9.47 -14.57 15.73
C ASP A 164 -10.02 -13.30 15.05
N VAL A 165 -11.25 -12.88 15.38
CA VAL A 165 -11.83 -11.62 14.90
C VAL A 165 -11.01 -10.41 15.32
N LEU A 166 -10.59 -10.34 16.59
CA LEU A 166 -9.77 -9.25 17.11
C LEU A 166 -8.38 -9.23 16.43
N ASN A 167 -7.70 -10.37 16.40
CA ASN A 167 -6.37 -10.50 15.79
C ASN A 167 -6.37 -10.15 14.30
N SER A 168 -7.45 -10.52 13.58
CA SER A 168 -7.54 -10.26 12.14
C SER A 168 -7.46 -8.76 11.80
N GLN A 169 -8.03 -7.89 12.65
CA GLN A 169 -7.90 -6.44 12.48
C GLN A 169 -6.47 -5.96 12.75
N ASP A 170 -5.79 -6.51 13.76
CA ASP A 170 -4.40 -6.13 14.07
C ASP A 170 -3.46 -6.49 12.93
N TYR A 171 -3.64 -7.67 12.31
CA TYR A 171 -2.85 -8.06 11.15
C TYR A 171 -3.06 -7.12 9.96
N SER A 172 -4.31 -6.76 9.68
CA SER A 172 -4.63 -5.79 8.63
C SER A 172 -4.03 -4.41 8.91
N GLU A 173 -4.02 -3.96 10.17
CA GLU A 173 -3.36 -2.70 10.58
C GLU A 173 -1.86 -2.74 10.38
N ALA A 174 -1.21 -3.82 10.82
CA ALA A 174 0.22 -4.02 10.64
C ALA A 174 0.62 -4.01 9.16
N ALA A 175 -0.19 -4.61 8.28
CA ALA A 175 0.06 -4.60 6.84
C ALA A 175 -0.20 -3.22 6.19
N ARG A 176 -1.07 -2.38 6.76
CA ARG A 176 -1.31 -1.00 6.28
C ARG A 176 -0.11 -0.09 6.52
N ILE A 177 0.58 -0.24 7.64
CA ILE A 177 1.76 0.58 7.98
C ILE A 177 3.07 0.03 7.39
N ASN A 178 3.03 -1.14 6.76
CA ASN A 178 4.17 -1.75 6.12
C ASN A 178 4.38 -1.16 4.71
N HIS A 179 5.46 -0.41 4.54
CA HIS A 179 5.82 0.28 3.30
C HIS A 179 7.18 -0.17 2.77
N ILE A 180 7.50 0.23 1.54
CA ILE A 180 8.86 0.11 1.02
C ILE A 180 9.81 0.98 1.88
N PRO A 181 10.96 0.43 2.34
CA PRO A 181 11.92 1.19 3.14
C PRO A 181 12.41 2.46 2.44
N LEU A 182 12.57 3.54 3.21
CA LEU A 182 13.04 4.83 2.68
C LEU A 182 14.41 4.72 1.98
N GLY A 183 15.28 3.82 2.43
CA GLY A 183 16.58 3.57 1.78
C GLY A 183 16.44 3.09 0.32
N SER A 184 15.46 2.22 0.04
CA SER A 184 15.18 1.75 -1.32
C SER A 184 14.67 2.88 -2.22
N TRP A 185 13.82 3.76 -1.68
CA TRP A 185 13.36 4.96 -2.38
C TRP A 185 14.50 5.92 -2.72
N LEU A 186 15.38 6.20 -1.76
CA LEU A 186 16.56 7.05 -1.96
C LEU A 186 17.48 6.48 -3.04
N LEU A 187 17.73 5.16 -3.01
CA LEU A 187 18.56 4.48 -4.01
C LEU A 187 17.96 4.58 -5.41
N MET A 188 16.65 4.28 -5.56
CA MET A 188 15.96 4.39 -6.85
C MET A 188 16.02 5.82 -7.41
N ILE A 189 15.74 6.83 -6.59
CA ILE A 189 15.77 8.24 -7.00
C ILE A 189 17.20 8.65 -7.39
N LEU A 190 18.20 8.26 -6.61
CA LEU A 190 19.60 8.58 -6.89
C LEU A 190 20.04 8.00 -8.24
N ILE A 191 19.79 6.72 -8.48
CA ILE A 191 20.17 6.06 -9.73
C ILE A 191 19.35 6.61 -10.91
N ALA A 192 18.08 6.95 -10.70
CA ALA A 192 17.27 7.63 -11.70
C ALA A 192 17.84 8.99 -12.08
N VAL A 193 18.25 9.81 -11.09
CA VAL A 193 18.91 11.09 -11.33
C VAL A 193 20.21 10.89 -12.09
N LEU A 194 21.07 9.96 -11.67
CA LEU A 194 22.32 9.66 -12.38
C LEU A 194 22.06 9.21 -13.83
N GLY A 195 21.10 8.32 -14.05
CA GLY A 195 20.70 7.88 -15.39
C GLY A 195 20.21 9.04 -16.27
N CYS A 196 19.44 9.97 -15.70
CA CYS A 196 18.97 11.17 -16.38
C CYS A 196 20.11 12.15 -16.70
N VAL A 197 21.03 12.39 -15.76
CA VAL A 197 22.22 13.22 -15.98
C VAL A 197 23.09 12.64 -17.10
N VAL A 198 23.38 11.33 -17.02
CA VAL A 198 24.17 10.61 -18.03
C VAL A 198 23.48 10.72 -19.39
N GLN A 199 22.18 10.44 -19.48
CA GLN A 199 21.43 10.62 -20.73
C GLN A 199 21.58 12.03 -21.30
N GLY A 200 21.43 13.06 -20.48
CA GLY A 200 21.59 14.45 -20.89
C GLY A 200 22.97 14.72 -21.47
N TYR A 201 24.01 14.27 -20.77
CA TYR A 201 25.41 14.45 -21.16
C TYR A 201 25.72 13.81 -22.53
N GLY A 202 25.14 12.65 -22.84
CA GLY A 202 25.32 11.95 -24.11
C GLY A 202 24.61 12.54 -25.33
N THR A 203 23.76 13.56 -25.16
CA THR A 203 22.93 14.11 -26.26
C THR A 203 23.76 14.79 -27.37
N LYS A 204 23.44 14.53 -28.64
CA LYS A 204 24.00 15.25 -29.81
C LYS A 204 23.16 16.52 -30.08
N GLY A 205 23.81 17.66 -30.29
CA GLY A 205 23.26 19.02 -30.14
C GLY A 205 22.24 19.52 -31.17
N SER A 206 21.10 18.85 -31.36
CA SER A 206 19.95 19.49 -32.03
C SER A 206 18.64 19.31 -31.24
N LEU A 207 18.00 20.46 -30.95
CA LEU A 207 16.78 20.62 -30.14
C LEU A 207 15.52 19.94 -30.71
N LYS A 208 15.52 19.49 -31.98
CA LYS A 208 14.40 18.73 -32.57
C LYS A 208 14.16 17.37 -31.89
N ARG A 209 15.05 16.94 -30.99
CA ARG A 209 14.95 15.74 -30.16
C ARG A 209 14.38 15.96 -28.75
N GLY A 210 13.79 17.13 -28.45
CA GLY A 210 13.18 17.40 -27.14
C GLY A 210 12.26 16.29 -26.64
N LEU A 211 11.50 15.65 -27.54
CA LEU A 211 10.65 14.49 -27.23
C LEU A 211 11.46 13.28 -26.70
N LEU A 212 12.53 12.88 -27.39
CA LEU A 212 13.38 11.74 -26.99
C LEU A 212 14.09 11.99 -25.65
N VAL A 213 14.44 13.25 -25.39
CA VAL A 213 15.10 13.67 -24.14
C VAL A 213 14.15 13.54 -22.94
N THR A 214 12.84 13.66 -23.15
CA THR A 214 11.82 13.51 -22.09
C THR A 214 11.33 12.08 -21.86
N VAL A 215 11.61 11.13 -22.76
CA VAL A 215 11.09 9.75 -22.64
C VAL A 215 11.52 9.10 -21.33
N LEU A 216 12.82 9.06 -21.03
CA LEU A 216 13.32 8.44 -19.80
C LEU A 216 12.80 9.15 -18.52
N PRO A 217 12.87 10.49 -18.39
CA PRO A 217 12.27 11.19 -17.25
C PRO A 217 10.80 10.82 -17.03
N VAL A 218 9.99 10.80 -18.10
CA VAL A 218 8.56 10.46 -18.00
C VAL A 218 8.38 9.01 -17.58
N THR A 219 9.06 8.06 -18.24
CA THR A 219 8.85 6.63 -17.95
C THR A 219 9.30 6.26 -16.53
N VAL A 220 10.43 6.79 -16.07
CA VAL A 220 10.93 6.54 -14.70
C VAL A 220 10.05 7.24 -13.67
N ALA A 221 9.66 8.50 -13.88
CA ALA A 221 8.76 9.20 -12.96
C ALA A 221 7.41 8.50 -12.86
N LEU A 222 6.85 8.04 -13.99
CA LEU A 222 5.60 7.29 -14.03
C LEU A 222 5.73 5.94 -13.30
N SER A 223 6.83 5.23 -13.51
CA SER A 223 7.09 3.93 -12.86
C SER A 223 7.20 4.08 -11.35
N LEU A 224 7.94 5.07 -10.86
CA LEU A 224 8.05 5.37 -9.43
C LEU A 224 6.72 5.86 -8.85
N ALA A 225 5.96 6.69 -9.58
CA ALA A 225 4.64 7.11 -9.14
C ALA A 225 3.65 5.95 -9.02
N LEU A 226 3.69 4.98 -9.94
CA LEU A 226 2.89 3.76 -9.87
C LEU A 226 3.30 2.87 -8.67
N ILE A 227 4.60 2.74 -8.41
CA ILE A 227 5.09 2.02 -7.22
C ILE A 227 4.55 2.67 -5.94
N ALA A 228 4.60 4.00 -5.86
CA ALA A 228 4.03 4.74 -4.73
C ALA A 228 2.52 4.60 -4.62
N ASP A 229 1.80 4.57 -5.76
CA ASP A 229 0.34 4.38 -5.80
C ASP A 229 -0.08 3.06 -5.17
N ILE A 230 0.61 1.97 -5.53
CA ILE A 230 0.35 0.62 -5.01
C ILE A 230 0.83 0.47 -3.56
N ASP A 231 1.99 1.04 -3.22
CA ASP A 231 2.54 0.98 -1.86
C ASP A 231 1.75 1.85 -0.88
N SER A 232 1.04 2.89 -1.33
CA SER A 232 0.21 3.72 -0.46
C SER A 232 -1.11 3.00 -0.11
N PRO A 233 -1.46 2.86 1.17
CA PRO A 233 -2.67 2.15 1.59
C PRO A 233 -3.96 2.93 1.31
N ARG A 234 -3.90 4.27 1.27
CA ARG A 234 -5.10 5.15 1.18
C ARG A 234 -4.96 6.34 0.22
N GLY A 235 -3.74 6.76 -0.11
CA GLY A 235 -3.50 7.99 -0.88
C GLY A 235 -3.59 7.80 -2.40
N GLY A 236 -3.47 6.57 -2.87
CA GLY A 236 -3.47 6.21 -4.27
C GLY A 236 -4.85 6.01 -4.92
N ILE A 237 -4.81 5.74 -6.23
CA ILE A 237 -5.90 5.21 -7.05
C ILE A 237 -6.05 3.71 -6.78
N ILE A 238 -4.93 2.98 -6.72
CA ILE A 238 -4.91 1.55 -6.42
C ILE A 238 -4.89 1.34 -4.90
N HIS A 239 -6.06 1.13 -4.31
CA HIS A 239 -6.20 0.76 -2.90
C HIS A 239 -7.12 -0.43 -2.73
N VAL A 240 -6.99 -1.14 -1.60
CA VAL A 240 -7.86 -2.27 -1.28
C VAL A 240 -9.28 -1.77 -1.10
N GLN A 241 -10.21 -2.37 -1.85
CA GLN A 241 -11.63 -2.17 -1.64
C GLN A 241 -12.17 -3.31 -0.76
N PRO A 242 -13.03 -3.03 0.25
CA PRO A 242 -13.49 -4.02 1.21
C PRO A 242 -14.58 -4.92 0.63
N GLN A 243 -14.25 -5.68 -0.42
CA GLN A 243 -15.22 -6.49 -1.17
C GLN A 243 -15.72 -7.67 -0.35
N ASN A 244 -14.86 -8.34 0.42
CA ASN A 244 -15.25 -9.50 1.21
C ASN A 244 -16.06 -9.08 2.43
N LEU A 245 -15.66 -8.02 3.12
CA LEU A 245 -16.44 -7.41 4.21
C LEU A 245 -17.81 -6.94 3.71
N THR A 246 -17.88 -6.37 2.50
CA THR A 246 -19.16 -5.97 1.90
C THR A 246 -20.04 -7.18 1.57
N ARG A 247 -19.48 -8.24 0.97
CA ARG A 247 -20.19 -9.48 0.67
C ARG A 247 -20.70 -10.16 1.95
N LEU A 248 -19.85 -10.23 2.98
CA LEU A 248 -20.22 -10.74 4.29
C LEU A 248 -21.40 -9.94 4.85
N LEU A 249 -21.31 -8.61 4.90
CA LEU A 249 -22.38 -7.78 5.44
C LEU A 249 -23.73 -8.04 4.74
N GLN A 250 -23.71 -8.15 3.41
CA GLN A 250 -24.91 -8.50 2.63
C GLN A 250 -25.45 -9.89 2.96
N SER A 251 -24.60 -10.86 3.32
CA SER A 251 -25.06 -12.18 3.76
C SER A 251 -25.62 -12.18 5.17
N LEU A 252 -25.07 -11.36 6.08
CA LEU A 252 -25.51 -11.27 7.47
C LEU A 252 -26.83 -10.50 7.63
N GLU A 253 -27.09 -9.55 6.74
CA GLU A 253 -28.32 -8.74 6.75
C GLU A 253 -29.48 -9.38 5.97
N LYS A 254 -29.26 -10.53 5.32
CA LYS A 254 -30.35 -11.27 4.68
C LYS A 254 -31.22 -11.93 5.76
N PRO A 255 -32.55 -11.72 5.74
CA PRO A 255 -33.48 -12.26 6.72
C PRO A 255 -33.60 -13.80 6.64
#